data_AF-D6GUZ6-F1
#
_entry.id   AF-D6GUZ6-F1
#
_cell.length_a   1.000
_cell.length_b   1.000
_cell.length_c   1.000
_cell.angle_alpha   90.00
_cell.angle_beta   90.00
_cell.angle_gamma   90.00
#
_symmetry.space_group_name_H-M   'P 1'
#
loop_
_entity.id
_entity.type
_entity.pdbx_description
1 polymer ?
#
loop_
_entity_poly.entity_id
_entity_poly.type
_entity_poly.pdbx_seq_one_letter_code
_entity_poly.pdbx_strand_id
1 'polypeptide(L)'
;MSAKKAQYSTEYVIIIAIGIGLIASFLFYAVFFYGSFASTSSANDITNVASSIAKQANYVSAQGVGSIQTFPITIPLLEPQYSFFCGDIIKLQTTTELGVASPAGNVSGMLPLTGGTYVAFVKEDYNQTFIGLKFAVSLIIQSDTISASSSSETLNYNLKFYNYSLDPIPTPVTFNLSVFTTDGVYVASLLGSTSSSSPNKISGTLSLPLSNLNLYVVEVTPSSSGDYASACVSVN
;
A
#
# COMPACT_ATOMS: atom_id res chain seq x y z
N MET A 1 57.68 -1.32 -48.89
CA MET A 1 57.63 -0.70 -47.54
C MET A 1 56.24 -0.93 -46.91
N SER A 2 56.00 -2.00 -46.15
CA SER A 2 54.81 -2.03 -45.25
C SER A 2 54.76 -3.16 -44.21
N ALA A 3 55.90 -3.66 -43.70
CA ALA A 3 55.85 -4.61 -42.57
C ALA A 3 55.66 -3.88 -41.22
N LYS A 4 56.30 -2.70 -41.06
CA LYS A 4 56.23 -1.92 -39.82
C LYS A 4 54.85 -1.33 -39.54
N LYS A 5 54.10 -0.88 -40.56
CA LYS A 5 52.75 -0.29 -40.38
C LYS A 5 51.72 -1.30 -39.87
N ALA A 6 51.80 -2.56 -40.31
CA ALA A 6 50.90 -3.62 -39.86
C ALA A 6 51.16 -3.99 -38.38
N GLN A 7 52.43 -3.99 -37.96
CA GLN A 7 52.84 -4.33 -36.60
C GLN A 7 52.35 -3.29 -35.57
N TYR A 8 52.45 -1.99 -35.88
CA TYR A 8 51.86 -0.94 -35.05
C TYR A 8 50.33 -1.08 -34.94
N SER A 9 49.65 -1.41 -36.05
CA SER A 9 48.19 -1.57 -36.05
C SER A 9 47.72 -2.72 -35.16
N THR A 10 48.46 -3.83 -35.08
CA THR A 10 48.10 -4.97 -34.23
C THR A 10 48.33 -4.67 -32.75
N GLU A 11 49.41 -3.96 -32.39
CA GLU A 11 49.68 -3.56 -31.01
C GLU A 11 48.59 -2.64 -30.44
N TYR A 12 48.12 -1.66 -31.23
CA TYR A 12 47.02 -0.79 -30.80
C TYR A 12 45.71 -1.55 -30.55
N VAL A 13 45.39 -2.55 -31.39
CA VAL A 13 44.18 -3.37 -31.22
C VAL A 13 44.26 -4.19 -29.93
N ILE A 14 45.42 -4.76 -29.61
CA ILE A 14 45.62 -5.53 -28.37
C ILE A 14 45.48 -4.64 -27.14
N ILE A 15 46.08 -3.45 -27.14
CA ILE A 15 46.01 -2.51 -26.01
C ILE A 15 44.57 -2.04 -25.78
N ILE A 16 43.83 -1.73 -26.85
CA ILE A 16 42.42 -1.33 -26.76
C ILE A 16 41.55 -2.48 -26.23
N ALA A 17 41.77 -3.71 -26.69
CA ALA A 17 41.02 -4.87 -26.23
C ALA A 17 41.24 -5.16 -24.73
N ILE A 18 42.48 -5.05 -24.25
CA ILE A 18 42.80 -5.18 -22.82
C ILE A 18 42.15 -4.06 -22.02
N GLY A 19 42.21 -2.81 -22.50
CA GLY A 19 41.58 -1.66 -21.85
C GLY A 19 40.07 -1.82 -21.71
N ILE A 20 39.38 -2.23 -22.77
CA ILE A 20 37.93 -2.47 -22.75
C ILE A 20 37.59 -3.64 -21.83
N GLY A 21 38.38 -4.72 -21.83
CA GLY A 21 38.16 -5.87 -20.95
C GLY A 21 38.24 -5.52 -19.47
N LEU A 22 39.19 -4.67 -19.08
CA LEU A 22 39.32 -4.18 -17.71
C LEU A 22 38.16 -3.27 -17.30
N ILE A 23 37.74 -2.35 -18.19
CA ILE A 23 36.58 -1.48 -17.95
C ILE A 23 35.29 -2.29 -17.82
N ALA A 24 35.07 -3.27 -18.71
CA ALA A 24 33.91 -4.14 -18.66
C ALA A 24 33.88 -4.98 -17.37
N SER A 25 35.02 -5.53 -16.94
CA SER A 25 35.12 -6.28 -15.69
C SER A 25 34.86 -5.41 -14.46
N PHE A 26 35.35 -4.16 -14.47
CA PHE A 26 35.09 -3.19 -13.41
C PHE A 26 33.62 -2.78 -13.36
N LEU A 27 32.99 -2.53 -14.51
CA LEU A 27 31.56 -2.22 -14.58
C LEU A 27 30.71 -3.41 -14.13
N PHE A 28 31.07 -4.63 -14.53
CA PHE A 28 30.38 -5.83 -14.08
C PHE A 28 30.51 -6.02 -12.57
N TYR A 29 31.72 -5.85 -12.02
CA TYR A 29 31.95 -5.88 -10.58
C TYR A 29 31.15 -4.78 -9.86
N ALA A 30 31.15 -3.55 -10.37
CA ALA A 30 30.41 -2.45 -9.77
C ALA A 30 28.89 -2.71 -9.78
N VAL A 31 28.32 -3.16 -10.90
CA VAL A 31 26.89 -3.47 -11.01
C VAL A 31 26.52 -4.65 -10.12
N PHE A 32 27.32 -5.71 -10.09
CA PHE A 32 27.01 -6.90 -9.31
C PHE A 32 27.20 -6.66 -7.81
N PHE A 33 28.25 -5.96 -7.39
CA PHE A 33 28.56 -5.74 -5.99
C PHE A 33 27.71 -4.60 -5.40
N TYR A 34 27.61 -3.45 -6.05
CA TYR A 34 26.74 -2.36 -5.57
C TYR A 34 25.25 -2.62 -5.82
N GLY A 35 24.90 -3.37 -6.87
CA GLY A 35 23.51 -3.85 -7.06
C GLY A 35 23.08 -4.87 -6.01
N SER A 36 24.01 -5.70 -5.52
CA SER A 36 23.73 -6.66 -4.44
C SER A 36 23.71 -6.04 -3.04
N PHE A 37 24.36 -4.88 -2.81
CA PHE A 37 24.22 -4.16 -1.53
C PHE A 37 22.85 -3.51 -1.33
N ALA A 38 22.03 -3.37 -2.38
CA ALA A 38 20.64 -2.95 -2.24
C ALA A 38 19.70 -4.09 -1.79
N SER A 39 20.15 -5.34 -1.77
CA SER A 39 19.30 -6.53 -1.51
C SER A 39 19.58 -7.26 -0.19
N THR A 40 20.52 -6.79 0.63
CA THR A 40 20.84 -7.40 1.95
C THR A 40 20.27 -6.64 3.16
N SER A 41 19.40 -5.63 2.96
CA SER A 41 18.79 -4.84 4.05
C SER A 41 17.31 -5.13 4.31
N SER A 42 16.62 -5.91 3.48
CA SER A 42 15.16 -5.83 3.41
C SER A 42 14.39 -6.56 4.54
N ALA A 43 14.94 -7.62 5.14
CA ALA A 43 14.19 -8.42 6.12
C ALA A 43 13.95 -7.66 7.44
N ASN A 44 14.93 -6.84 7.81
CA ASN A 44 14.77 -5.88 8.90
C ASN A 44 13.77 -4.79 8.51
N ASP A 45 13.75 -4.36 7.25
CA ASP A 45 12.92 -3.24 6.81
C ASP A 45 11.42 -3.57 6.90
N ILE A 46 10.96 -4.72 6.41
CA ILE A 46 9.52 -5.07 6.49
C ILE A 46 9.04 -5.27 7.94
N THR A 47 9.89 -5.88 8.78
CA THR A 47 9.60 -6.07 10.20
C THR A 47 9.58 -4.74 10.95
N ASN A 48 10.48 -3.82 10.59
CA ASN A 48 10.52 -2.47 11.13
C ASN A 48 9.30 -1.65 10.71
N VAL A 49 8.82 -1.82 9.47
CA VAL A 49 7.58 -1.18 9.00
C VAL A 49 6.39 -1.66 9.82
N ALA A 50 6.17 -2.97 9.91
CA ALA A 50 5.07 -3.54 10.71
C ALA A 50 5.13 -3.09 12.18
N SER A 51 6.33 -3.10 12.78
CA SER A 51 6.54 -2.67 14.17
C SER A 51 6.33 -1.17 14.37
N SER A 52 6.75 -0.35 13.41
CA SER A 52 6.53 1.10 13.44
C SER A 52 5.05 1.44 13.39
N ILE A 53 4.31 0.78 12.48
CA ILE A 53 2.85 0.88 12.36
C ILE A 53 2.19 0.53 13.71
N ALA A 54 2.53 -0.62 14.29
CA ALA A 54 1.97 -1.06 15.58
C ALA A 54 2.29 -0.06 16.72
N LYS A 55 3.51 0.50 16.74
CA LYS A 55 3.91 1.48 17.74
C LYS A 55 3.10 2.78 17.64
N GLN A 56 2.89 3.29 16.44
CA GLN A 56 2.08 4.49 16.22
C GLN A 56 0.60 4.23 16.55
N ALA A 57 0.09 3.05 16.19
CA ALA A 57 -1.25 2.61 16.56
C ALA A 57 -1.46 2.64 18.07
N ASN A 58 -0.56 1.99 18.82
CA ASN A 58 -0.62 1.95 20.28
C ASN A 58 -0.51 3.34 20.91
N TYR A 59 0.35 4.20 20.36
CA TYR A 59 0.50 5.57 20.84
C TYR A 59 -0.80 6.37 20.66
N VAL A 60 -1.39 6.35 19.46
CA VAL A 60 -2.62 7.11 19.17
C VAL A 60 -3.82 6.54 19.93
N SER A 61 -3.93 5.21 20.04
CA SER A 61 -4.97 4.57 20.85
C SER A 61 -4.86 4.98 22.32
N ALA A 62 -3.65 5.06 22.87
CA ALA A 62 -3.42 5.53 24.24
C ALA A 62 -3.75 7.02 24.47
N GLN A 63 -3.76 7.85 23.42
CA GLN A 63 -4.21 9.25 23.51
C GLN A 63 -5.74 9.38 23.55
N GLY A 64 -6.46 8.35 23.09
CA GLY A 64 -7.93 8.26 23.14
C GLY A 64 -8.63 8.68 21.85
N VAL A 65 -9.96 8.49 21.83
CA VAL A 65 -10.81 8.67 20.64
C VAL A 65 -10.69 10.07 20.04
N GLY A 66 -10.54 10.13 18.72
CA GLY A 66 -10.37 11.37 17.96
C GLY A 66 -8.91 11.82 17.82
N SER A 67 -7.98 11.15 18.50
CA SER A 67 -6.54 11.40 18.36
C SER A 67 -6.04 11.01 16.98
N ILE A 68 -5.06 11.78 16.48
CA ILE A 68 -4.53 11.63 15.13
C ILE A 68 -3.05 11.97 15.11
N GLN A 69 -2.25 11.17 14.40
CA GLN A 69 -0.82 11.41 14.24
C GLN A 69 -0.38 11.05 12.83
N THR A 70 0.58 11.80 12.30
CA THR A 70 1.22 11.51 11.02
C THR A 70 2.67 11.12 11.23
N PHE A 71 3.17 10.19 10.43
CA PHE A 71 4.56 9.72 10.50
C PHE A 71 5.06 9.33 9.10
N PRO A 72 6.35 9.52 8.79
CA PRO A 72 6.91 9.02 7.54
C PRO A 72 6.99 7.49 7.59
N ILE A 73 6.70 6.85 6.47
CA ILE A 73 6.80 5.40 6.30
C ILE A 73 7.43 5.07 4.94
N THR A 74 8.41 4.17 4.93
CA THR A 74 8.99 3.66 3.69
C THR A 74 8.55 2.21 3.53
N ILE A 75 7.82 1.95 2.46
CA ILE A 75 7.15 0.67 2.21
C ILE A 75 7.88 0.00 1.04
N PRO A 76 8.38 -1.25 1.21
CA PRO A 76 8.93 -2.01 0.10
C PRO A 76 7.80 -2.53 -0.82
N LEU A 77 8.14 -3.14 -1.95
CA LEU A 77 7.13 -3.73 -2.83
C LEU A 77 6.45 -4.93 -2.13
N LEU A 78 5.18 -4.76 -1.78
CA LEU A 78 4.39 -5.77 -1.08
C LEU A 78 3.75 -6.76 -2.05
N GLU A 79 3.59 -8.00 -1.61
CA GLU A 79 2.66 -8.93 -2.23
C GLU A 79 1.22 -8.42 -2.03
N PRO A 80 0.34 -8.51 -3.06
CA PRO A 80 -1.00 -7.94 -3.00
C PRO A 80 -1.83 -8.38 -1.79
N GLN A 81 -1.78 -9.66 -1.43
CA GLN A 81 -2.54 -10.20 -0.31
C GLN A 81 -2.00 -9.80 1.08
N TYR A 82 -0.88 -9.08 1.15
CA TYR A 82 -0.26 -8.62 2.40
C TYR A 82 -0.10 -7.10 2.47
N SER A 83 -0.83 -6.41 1.60
CA SER A 83 -0.95 -4.95 1.61
C SER A 83 -2.02 -4.46 2.58
N PHE A 84 -2.88 -5.34 3.07
CA PHE A 84 -3.96 -5.03 4.00
C PHE A 84 -3.76 -5.76 5.32
N PHE A 85 -4.25 -5.16 6.41
CA PHE A 85 -4.27 -5.80 7.73
C PHE A 85 -5.52 -5.39 8.48
N CYS A 86 -6.10 -6.34 9.20
CA CYS A 86 -7.33 -6.18 9.96
C CYS A 86 -7.26 -7.04 11.22
N GLY A 87 -7.37 -6.39 12.38
CA GLY A 87 -7.39 -7.05 13.68
C GLY A 87 -6.16 -6.73 14.54
N ASP A 88 -5.76 -7.68 15.36
CA ASP A 88 -4.69 -7.60 16.35
C ASP A 88 -3.31 -8.02 15.79
N ILE A 89 -3.22 -8.25 14.49
CA ILE A 89 -2.00 -8.61 13.78
C ILE A 89 -1.84 -7.79 12.50
N ILE A 90 -0.72 -7.09 12.39
CA ILE A 90 -0.23 -6.47 11.16
C ILE A 90 0.73 -7.46 10.50
N LYS A 91 0.32 -8.02 9.36
CA LYS A 91 1.13 -8.95 8.56
C LYS A 91 1.44 -8.29 7.21
N LEU A 92 2.71 -8.02 6.96
CA LEU A 92 3.19 -7.46 5.69
C LEU A 92 4.20 -8.43 5.09
N GLN A 93 4.18 -8.60 3.77
CA GLN A 93 5.09 -9.53 3.11
C GLN A 93 5.51 -8.99 1.75
N THR A 94 6.80 -9.13 1.46
CA THR A 94 7.39 -9.00 0.13
C THR A 94 7.59 -10.39 -0.47
N THR A 95 8.00 -10.49 -1.73
CA THR A 95 8.29 -11.79 -2.38
C THR A 95 9.27 -12.69 -1.61
N THR A 96 10.08 -12.12 -0.72
CA THR A 96 11.15 -12.83 -0.02
C THR A 96 11.02 -12.78 1.50
N GLU A 97 10.17 -11.92 2.07
CA GLU A 97 10.25 -11.57 3.49
C GLU A 97 8.89 -11.30 4.12
N LEU A 98 8.80 -11.56 5.42
CA LEU A 98 7.59 -11.45 6.22
C LEU A 98 7.85 -10.58 7.45
N GLY A 99 7.09 -9.49 7.59
CA GLY A 99 7.02 -8.66 8.79
C GLY A 99 5.71 -8.89 9.52
N VAL A 100 5.78 -9.19 10.82
CA VAL A 100 4.61 -9.39 11.67
C VAL A 100 4.75 -8.56 12.94
N ALA A 101 3.71 -7.79 13.27
CA ALA A 101 3.62 -7.06 14.53
C ALA A 101 2.21 -7.17 15.12
N SER A 102 2.10 -7.21 16.44
CA SER A 102 0.81 -7.24 17.13
C SER A 102 0.57 -5.93 17.88
N PRO A 103 -0.33 -5.06 17.38
CA PRO A 103 -0.80 -3.90 18.13
C PRO A 103 -1.62 -4.31 19.36
N ALA A 104 -1.74 -3.40 20.33
CA ALA A 104 -2.48 -3.63 21.59
C ALA A 104 -4.00 -3.61 21.42
N GLY A 105 -4.49 -3.19 20.25
CA GLY A 105 -5.90 -3.13 19.90
C GLY A 105 -6.12 -3.46 18.43
N ASN A 106 -7.38 -3.44 18.00
CA ASN A 106 -7.74 -3.72 16.61
C ASN A 106 -7.26 -2.59 15.69
N VAL A 107 -6.41 -2.95 14.74
CA VAL A 107 -5.90 -2.06 13.72
C VAL A 107 -6.43 -2.47 12.36
N SER A 108 -6.82 -1.48 11.56
CA SER A 108 -7.17 -1.72 10.15
C SER A 108 -6.53 -0.69 9.25
N GLY A 109 -6.05 -1.15 8.08
CA GLY A 109 -5.51 -0.27 7.06
C GLY A 109 -5.00 -1.01 5.84
N MET A 110 -4.66 -0.23 4.82
CA MET A 110 -3.98 -0.69 3.62
C MET A 110 -2.75 0.14 3.36
N LEU A 111 -1.71 -0.53 2.86
CA LEU A 111 -0.51 0.07 2.32
C LEU A 111 -0.56 -0.03 0.79
N PRO A 112 0.03 0.94 0.08
CA PRO A 112 0.12 0.88 -1.37
C PRO A 112 0.90 -0.36 -1.81
N LEU A 113 0.48 -0.91 -2.94
CA LEU A 113 1.21 -1.98 -3.63
C LEU A 113 2.52 -1.50 -4.25
N THR A 114 2.64 -0.18 -4.44
CA THR A 114 3.87 0.44 -4.93
C THR A 114 4.82 0.69 -3.77
N GLY A 115 6.09 0.34 -3.97
CA GLY A 115 7.14 0.66 -3.02
C GLY A 115 7.50 2.15 -3.08
N GLY A 116 7.80 2.75 -1.93
CA GLY A 116 8.13 4.18 -1.85
C GLY A 116 8.10 4.75 -0.43
N THR A 117 8.41 6.04 -0.30
CA THR A 117 8.28 6.77 0.95
C THR A 117 7.02 7.62 0.93
N TYR A 118 6.18 7.43 1.95
CA TYR A 118 4.89 8.08 2.11
C TYR A 118 4.82 8.77 3.46
N VAL A 119 3.85 9.66 3.62
CA VAL A 119 3.44 10.12 4.95
C VAL A 119 2.22 9.30 5.32
N ALA A 120 2.30 8.50 6.37
CA ALA A 120 1.16 7.77 6.93
C ALA A 120 0.45 8.61 8.00
N PHE A 121 -0.80 8.27 8.29
CA PHE A 121 -1.52 8.71 9.47
C PHE A 121 -2.06 7.53 10.26
N VAL A 122 -2.22 7.73 11.56
CA VAL A 122 -2.93 6.85 12.48
C VAL A 122 -4.01 7.67 13.17
N LYS A 123 -5.22 7.14 13.27
CA LYS A 123 -6.34 7.77 13.97
C LYS A 123 -7.08 6.77 14.86
N GLU A 124 -7.42 7.16 16.07
CA GLU A 124 -8.32 6.38 16.92
C GLU A 124 -9.78 6.79 16.67
N ASP A 125 -10.63 5.82 16.32
CA ASP A 125 -12.08 5.99 16.20
C ASP A 125 -12.78 4.84 16.94
N TYR A 126 -13.49 5.15 18.03
CA TYR A 126 -14.33 4.22 18.80
C TYR A 126 -13.86 2.74 18.86
N ASN A 127 -12.86 2.44 19.69
CA ASN A 127 -12.28 1.10 19.92
C ASN A 127 -11.58 0.46 18.69
N GLN A 128 -11.31 1.24 17.65
CA GLN A 128 -10.55 0.80 16.49
C GLN A 128 -9.53 1.87 16.09
N THR A 129 -8.31 1.42 15.82
CA THR A 129 -7.26 2.30 15.31
C THR A 129 -7.13 2.13 13.80
N PHE A 130 -7.24 3.24 13.08
CA PHE A 130 -7.17 3.28 11.62
C PHE A 130 -5.80 3.75 11.18
N ILE A 131 -5.26 3.09 10.15
CA ILE A 131 -4.00 3.45 9.53
C ILE A 131 -4.23 3.68 8.06
N GLY A 132 -3.73 4.80 7.58
CA GLY A 132 -3.79 5.15 6.17
C GLY A 132 -2.61 6.01 5.76
N LEU A 133 -2.62 6.43 4.51
CA LEU A 133 -1.64 7.37 3.98
C LEU A 133 -2.22 8.79 3.93
N LYS A 134 -1.44 9.76 4.41
CA LYS A 134 -1.75 11.18 4.36
C LYS A 134 -1.60 11.66 2.94
N PHE A 135 -2.73 11.95 2.32
CA PHE A 135 -2.81 12.62 1.04
C PHE A 135 -3.64 13.91 1.16
N ALA A 136 -3.77 14.65 0.06
CA ALA A 136 -4.54 15.89 0.02
C ALA A 136 -6.00 15.67 0.49
N VAL A 137 -6.59 14.51 0.22
CA VAL A 137 -7.81 13.99 0.84
C VAL A 137 -7.44 12.61 1.40
N SER A 138 -7.89 12.22 2.59
CA SER A 138 -7.68 10.84 3.05
C SER A 138 -9.00 10.24 3.52
N LEU A 139 -9.19 8.96 3.21
CA LEU A 139 -10.46 8.29 3.40
C LEU A 139 -10.46 7.50 4.71
N ILE A 140 -11.60 7.50 5.38
CA ILE A 140 -11.90 6.55 6.45
C ILE A 140 -13.13 5.78 6.00
N ILE A 141 -12.93 4.50 5.72
CA ILE A 141 -14.03 3.59 5.42
C ILE A 141 -14.57 3.10 6.75
N GLN A 142 -15.84 3.37 7.03
CA GLN A 142 -16.57 2.76 8.13
C GLN A 142 -17.57 1.78 7.49
N SER A 143 -17.12 0.57 7.15
CA SER A 143 -18.04 -0.43 6.63
C SER A 143 -18.78 -1.09 7.78
N ASP A 144 -20.11 -1.09 7.70
CA ASP A 144 -20.94 -1.49 8.83
C ASP A 144 -21.63 -2.85 8.66
N THR A 145 -21.57 -3.56 7.50
CA THR A 145 -21.90 -5.01 7.33
C THR A 145 -22.07 -5.46 5.86
N ILE A 146 -21.73 -6.72 5.55
CA ILE A 146 -22.28 -7.43 4.37
C ILE A 146 -23.45 -8.30 4.83
N SER A 147 -24.59 -8.13 4.17
CA SER A 147 -25.78 -8.97 4.39
C SER A 147 -25.97 -9.93 3.21
N ALA A 148 -26.04 -11.23 3.48
CA ALA A 148 -26.29 -12.25 2.46
C ALA A 148 -27.80 -12.52 2.27
N SER A 149 -28.23 -12.71 1.02
CA SER A 149 -29.53 -13.27 0.67
C SER A 149 -29.34 -14.55 -0.15
N SER A 150 -30.37 -15.40 -0.26
CA SER A 150 -30.31 -16.70 -0.95
C SER A 150 -29.89 -16.64 -2.43
N SER A 151 -29.88 -15.44 -3.05
CA SER A 151 -29.55 -15.22 -4.46
C SER A 151 -28.44 -14.20 -4.72
N SER A 152 -27.98 -13.47 -3.71
CA SER A 152 -26.88 -12.50 -3.81
C SER A 152 -26.41 -12.03 -2.44
N GLU A 153 -25.14 -11.70 -2.32
CA GLU A 153 -24.63 -10.93 -1.20
C GLU A 153 -24.75 -9.43 -1.50
N THR A 154 -25.02 -8.62 -0.48
CA THR A 154 -25.08 -7.17 -0.61
C THR A 154 -24.20 -6.54 0.45
N LEU A 155 -23.17 -5.83 -0.01
CA LEU A 155 -22.33 -4.98 0.84
C LEU A 155 -23.06 -3.67 1.08
N ASN A 156 -23.43 -3.39 2.33
CA ASN A 156 -23.86 -2.07 2.76
C ASN A 156 -22.63 -1.28 3.20
N TYR A 157 -22.37 -0.15 2.59
CA TYR A 157 -21.19 0.66 2.90
C TYR A 157 -21.57 2.06 3.37
N ASN A 158 -20.73 2.61 4.25
CA ASN A 158 -20.81 3.98 4.75
C ASN A 158 -19.40 4.59 4.74
N LEU A 159 -19.11 5.42 3.74
CA LEU A 159 -17.77 6.01 3.58
C LEU A 159 -17.76 7.42 4.15
N LYS A 160 -16.70 7.77 4.86
CA LYS A 160 -16.46 9.11 5.37
C LYS A 160 -15.15 9.66 4.80
N PHE A 161 -15.25 10.79 4.13
CA PHE A 161 -14.10 11.48 3.53
C PHE A 161 -13.57 12.53 4.50
N TYR A 162 -12.25 12.59 4.64
CA TYR A 162 -11.57 13.58 5.46
C TYR A 162 -10.56 14.34 4.61
N ASN A 163 -10.44 15.64 4.80
CA ASN A 163 -9.38 16.42 4.18
C ASN A 163 -8.36 16.86 5.23
N TYR A 164 -7.11 16.45 5.05
CA TYR A 164 -6.01 16.81 5.95
C TYR A 164 -5.34 18.14 5.61
N SER A 165 -5.58 18.66 4.41
CA SER A 165 -4.80 19.76 3.81
C SER A 165 -5.64 21.00 3.52
N LEU A 166 -6.95 20.84 3.29
CA LEU A 166 -7.88 21.87 2.82
C LEU A 166 -9.29 21.61 3.35
N ASP A 167 -9.77 22.42 4.29
CA ASP A 167 -11.21 22.54 4.50
C ASP A 167 -11.69 23.70 3.62
N PRO A 168 -12.64 23.50 2.67
CA PRO A 168 -13.51 22.33 2.48
C PRO A 168 -12.99 21.25 1.51
N ILE A 169 -13.47 20.01 1.67
CA ILE A 169 -13.32 18.92 0.69
C ILE A 169 -13.87 19.39 -0.67
N PRO A 170 -13.08 19.34 -1.76
CA PRO A 170 -13.57 19.69 -3.08
C PRO A 170 -14.71 18.75 -3.49
N THR A 171 -15.84 19.31 -3.89
CA THR A 171 -17.01 18.54 -4.34
C THR A 171 -17.26 18.71 -5.83
N PRO A 172 -17.66 17.63 -6.54
CA PRO A 172 -17.82 16.26 -6.06
C PRO A 172 -16.48 15.51 -5.93
N VAL A 173 -16.34 14.64 -4.93
CA VAL A 173 -15.27 13.64 -4.87
C VAL A 173 -15.75 12.41 -5.60
N THR A 174 -15.17 12.09 -6.76
CA THR A 174 -15.40 10.81 -7.43
C THR A 174 -14.48 9.76 -6.84
N PHE A 175 -14.98 8.54 -6.68
CA PHE A 175 -14.22 7.41 -6.17
C PHE A 175 -14.63 6.12 -6.86
N ASN A 176 -13.75 5.13 -6.80
CA ASN A 176 -14.00 3.76 -7.16
C ASN A 176 -13.97 2.91 -5.88
N LEU A 177 -15.06 2.20 -5.59
CA LEU A 177 -15.14 1.20 -4.55
C LEU A 177 -14.85 -0.16 -5.19
N SER A 178 -13.74 -0.80 -4.88
CA SER A 178 -13.39 -2.14 -5.36
C SER A 178 -13.50 -3.14 -4.21
N VAL A 179 -14.03 -4.33 -4.49
CA VAL A 179 -14.14 -5.42 -3.52
C VAL A 179 -13.25 -6.55 -3.98
N PHE A 180 -12.46 -7.05 -3.05
CA PHE A 180 -11.56 -8.18 -3.24
C PHE A 180 -11.87 -9.26 -2.22
N THR A 181 -11.56 -10.50 -2.57
CA THR A 181 -11.44 -11.59 -1.59
C THR A 181 -10.23 -11.32 -0.69
N THR A 182 -10.14 -12.03 0.44
CA THR A 182 -8.95 -11.98 1.31
C THR A 182 -7.66 -12.42 0.60
N ASP A 183 -7.76 -13.16 -0.50
CA ASP A 183 -6.60 -13.60 -1.28
C ASP A 183 -6.23 -12.58 -2.38
N GLY A 184 -6.87 -11.40 -2.39
CA GLY A 184 -6.61 -10.34 -3.37
C GLY A 184 -7.29 -10.53 -4.72
N VAL A 185 -8.16 -11.54 -4.88
CA VAL A 185 -8.93 -11.73 -6.12
C VAL A 185 -10.02 -10.67 -6.22
N TYR A 186 -10.06 -9.95 -7.35
CA TYR A 186 -11.11 -8.96 -7.65
C TYR A 186 -12.50 -9.61 -7.72
N VAL A 187 -13.49 -8.98 -7.10
CA VAL A 187 -14.88 -9.47 -7.00
C VAL A 187 -15.84 -8.54 -7.74
N ALA A 188 -15.86 -7.25 -7.38
CA ALA A 188 -16.78 -6.26 -7.93
C ALA A 188 -16.22 -4.85 -7.76
N SER A 189 -16.75 -3.89 -8.51
CA SER A 189 -16.49 -2.47 -8.24
C SER A 189 -17.67 -1.56 -8.57
N LEU A 190 -17.69 -0.40 -7.93
CA LEU A 190 -18.67 0.65 -8.13
C LEU A 190 -17.97 2.01 -8.21
N LEU A 191 -18.23 2.74 -9.28
CA LEU A 191 -17.88 4.15 -9.36
C LEU A 191 -18.95 4.98 -8.66
N GLY A 192 -18.55 5.77 -7.67
CA GLY A 192 -19.42 6.64 -6.89
C GLY A 192 -18.91 8.07 -6.84
N SER A 193 -19.76 8.98 -6.38
CA SER A 193 -19.37 10.37 -6.14
C SER A 193 -20.11 10.98 -4.96
N THR A 194 -19.42 11.81 -4.17
CA THR A 194 -20.07 12.61 -3.13
C THR A 194 -20.92 13.72 -3.74
N SER A 195 -21.99 14.10 -3.04
CA SER A 195 -22.85 15.23 -3.43
C SER A 195 -22.43 16.51 -2.71
N SER A 196 -22.88 17.66 -3.22
CA SER A 196 -22.73 18.95 -2.54
C SER A 196 -23.46 19.01 -1.19
N SER A 197 -24.52 18.22 -1.00
CA SER A 197 -25.27 18.11 0.26
C SER A 197 -24.61 17.18 1.30
N SER A 198 -23.66 16.35 0.90
CA SER A 198 -22.90 15.45 1.78
C SER A 198 -21.47 15.32 1.27
N PRO A 199 -20.67 16.41 1.36
CA PRO A 199 -19.32 16.48 0.78
C PRO A 199 -18.37 15.45 1.40
N ASN A 200 -18.64 15.02 2.63
CA ASN A 200 -17.77 14.19 3.45
C ASN A 200 -18.35 12.81 3.79
N LYS A 201 -19.52 12.44 3.27
CA LYS A 201 -20.18 11.17 3.58
C LYS A 201 -20.93 10.61 2.39
N ILE A 202 -20.90 9.30 2.22
CA ILE A 202 -21.77 8.59 1.29
C ILE A 202 -22.11 7.21 1.83
N SER A 203 -23.35 6.78 1.61
CA SER A 203 -23.78 5.42 1.90
C SER A 203 -24.42 4.83 0.66
N GLY A 204 -24.30 3.52 0.51
CA GLY A 204 -24.87 2.82 -0.63
C GLY A 204 -24.74 1.31 -0.48
N THR A 205 -25.09 0.62 -1.56
CA THR A 205 -25.04 -0.84 -1.62
C THR A 205 -24.29 -1.30 -2.86
N LEU A 206 -23.58 -2.42 -2.74
CA LEU A 206 -22.92 -3.09 -3.85
C LEU A 206 -23.31 -4.58 -3.83
N SER A 207 -23.89 -5.05 -4.93
CA SER A 207 -24.20 -6.46 -5.12
C SER A 207 -22.91 -7.24 -5.35
N LEU A 208 -22.71 -8.29 -4.58
CA LEU A 208 -21.60 -9.22 -4.69
C LEU A 208 -22.11 -10.57 -5.24
N PRO A 209 -21.30 -11.26 -6.07
CA PRO A 209 -21.59 -12.65 -6.39
C PRO A 209 -21.60 -13.47 -5.09
N LEU A 210 -22.56 -14.40 -4.98
CA LEU A 210 -22.64 -15.33 -3.86
C LEU A 210 -21.29 -16.06 -3.69
N SER A 211 -20.70 -15.98 -2.51
CA SER A 211 -19.49 -16.72 -2.17
C SER A 211 -19.58 -17.36 -0.78
N ASN A 212 -18.72 -18.32 -0.49
CA ASN A 212 -18.63 -18.91 0.85
C ASN A 212 -17.62 -18.16 1.75
N LEU A 213 -17.24 -16.94 1.37
CA LEU A 213 -16.23 -16.17 2.10
C LEU A 213 -16.88 -15.41 3.26
N ASN A 214 -16.27 -15.51 4.44
CA ASN A 214 -16.73 -14.78 5.63
C ASN A 214 -16.17 -13.36 5.70
N LEU A 215 -15.21 -13.01 4.85
CA LEU A 215 -14.49 -11.74 4.90
C LEU A 215 -14.16 -11.26 3.48
N TYR A 216 -14.37 -9.97 3.25
CA TYR A 216 -13.95 -9.26 2.04
C TYR A 216 -13.07 -8.08 2.40
N VAL A 217 -12.24 -7.67 1.44
CA VAL A 217 -11.45 -6.44 1.50
C VAL A 217 -12.12 -5.43 0.57
N VAL A 218 -12.52 -4.29 1.13
CA VAL A 218 -13.15 -3.21 0.38
C VAL A 218 -12.16 -2.07 0.26
N GLU A 219 -11.72 -1.79 -0.96
CA GLU A 219 -10.83 -0.68 -1.31
C GLU A 219 -11.64 0.50 -1.87
N VAL A 220 -11.26 1.72 -1.54
CA VAL A 220 -11.77 2.95 -2.12
C VAL A 220 -10.62 3.78 -2.67
N THR A 221 -10.71 4.14 -3.95
CA THR A 221 -9.73 4.96 -4.67
C THR A 221 -10.40 6.22 -5.22
N PRO A 222 -10.05 7.45 -4.79
CA PRO A 222 -10.50 8.67 -5.44
C PRO A 222 -9.99 8.77 -6.88
N SER A 223 -10.77 9.39 -7.77
CA SER A 223 -10.44 9.50 -9.20
C SER A 223 -9.35 10.53 -9.52
N SER A 224 -9.15 11.51 -8.65
CA SER A 224 -8.30 12.70 -8.91
C SER A 224 -7.01 12.73 -8.10
N SER A 225 -6.88 11.86 -7.12
CA SER A 225 -5.70 11.71 -6.27
C SER A 225 -5.50 10.21 -6.07
N GLY A 226 -4.28 9.71 -6.30
CA GLY A 226 -3.93 8.28 -6.18
C GLY A 226 -3.95 7.79 -4.73
N ASP A 227 -4.99 8.14 -4.00
CA ASP A 227 -5.20 7.85 -2.60
C ASP A 227 -5.93 6.51 -2.51
N TYR A 228 -5.59 5.70 -1.52
CA TYR A 228 -6.22 4.41 -1.31
C TYR A 228 -6.59 4.30 0.16
N ALA A 229 -7.80 3.84 0.45
CA ALA A 229 -8.14 3.30 1.75
C ALA A 229 -8.79 1.95 1.56
N SER A 230 -8.58 1.02 2.49
CA SER A 230 -9.37 -0.19 2.53
C SER A 230 -9.86 -0.48 3.95
N ALA A 231 -10.97 -1.19 4.03
CA ALA A 231 -11.48 -1.77 5.26
C ALA A 231 -11.89 -3.22 5.01
N CYS A 232 -11.69 -4.08 6.01
CA CYS A 232 -12.27 -5.41 5.99
C CYS A 232 -13.75 -5.34 6.34
N VAL A 233 -14.53 -6.18 5.68
CA VAL A 233 -15.96 -6.29 5.92
C VAL A 233 -16.31 -7.76 6.08
N SER A 234 -16.92 -8.09 7.21
CA SER A 234 -17.42 -9.44 7.48
C SER A 234 -18.82 -9.63 6.89
N VAL A 235 -19.06 -10.85 6.40
CA VAL A 235 -20.39 -11.33 6.03
C VAL A 235 -21.08 -11.84 7.28
N ASN A 236 -22.27 -11.29 7.57
CA ASN A 236 -23.16 -11.77 8.63
C ASN A 236 -24.19 -12.76 8.10
#